data_AF-A0A0G2DWN8-F1
#
_entry.id   AF-A0A0G2DWN8-F1
#
_cell.length_a   1.000
_cell.length_b   1.000
_cell.length_c   1.000
_cell.angle_alpha   90.00
_cell.angle_beta   90.00
_cell.angle_gamma   90.00
#
_symmetry.space_group_name_H-M   'P 1'
#
loop_
_entity.id
_entity.type
_entity.pdbx_description
1 polymer ?
#
loop_
_entity_poly.entity_id
_entity_poly.type
_entity_poly.pdbx_seq_one_letter_code
_entity_poly.pdbx_strand_id
1 'polypeptide(L)'
;MTISDDDSEQDEWAEKLGHANFTILPKPYMPEVCDRAAYRELFANWERARLNFTKHLVRTGEHFGATSKTYRLTEQKWAEVDSQWKKFHDAAVACATGDGLDHANGPTPSEPPPLMTLPALEDPKKPGQFPKLGDEDVVGPMVQAAARNLPRSSKKASWAKFLSDIKSPGTFFARPNQPIGVGSR
;
A
#
# COMPACT_ATOMS: atom_id res chain seq x y z
N MET A 1 -38.80 -3.38 -27.39
CA MET A 1 -38.53 -4.30 -26.27
C MET A 1 -37.14 -4.87 -26.48
N THR A 2 -36.13 -4.20 -25.95
CA THR A 2 -34.73 -4.62 -26.02
C THR A 2 -34.35 -5.11 -24.64
N ILE A 3 -34.59 -6.40 -24.40
CA ILE A 3 -33.88 -7.12 -23.34
C ILE A 3 -32.47 -7.26 -23.92
N SER A 4 -31.61 -6.30 -23.61
CA SER A 4 -30.18 -6.46 -23.80
C SER A 4 -29.79 -7.61 -22.89
N ASP A 5 -29.35 -8.70 -23.50
CA ASP A 5 -28.80 -9.87 -22.84
C ASP A 5 -27.73 -9.39 -21.85
N ASP A 6 -28.13 -9.41 -20.57
CA ASP A 6 -27.27 -9.21 -19.41
C ASP A 6 -26.36 -10.44 -19.41
N ASP A 7 -25.19 -10.31 -20.07
CA ASP A 7 -24.11 -11.28 -20.01
C ASP A 7 -23.83 -11.50 -18.53
N SER A 8 -24.42 -12.57 -18.02
CA SER A 8 -24.20 -13.10 -16.69
C SER A 8 -22.83 -13.75 -16.74
N GLU A 9 -21.80 -12.90 -16.82
CA GLU A 9 -20.44 -13.26 -16.50
C GLU A 9 -20.51 -13.92 -15.13
N GLN A 10 -20.45 -15.25 -15.15
CA GLN A 10 -20.43 -16.05 -13.94
C GLN A 10 -19.20 -15.57 -13.16
N ASP A 11 -19.40 -14.72 -12.15
CA ASP A 11 -18.30 -14.17 -11.36
C ASP A 11 -17.61 -15.36 -10.69
N GLU A 12 -16.48 -15.81 -11.24
CA GLU A 12 -15.74 -16.97 -10.74
C GLU A 12 -15.41 -16.82 -9.25
N TRP A 13 -15.29 -15.57 -8.80
CA TRP A 13 -15.05 -15.24 -7.40
C TRP A 13 -16.29 -15.42 -6.53
N ALA A 14 -17.50 -15.35 -7.07
CA ALA A 14 -18.71 -15.69 -6.34
C ALA A 14 -18.73 -17.17 -5.93
N GLU A 15 -18.26 -18.09 -6.78
CA GLU A 15 -18.12 -19.50 -6.41
C GLU A 15 -16.98 -19.72 -5.38
N LYS A 16 -15.84 -19.06 -5.58
CA LYS A 16 -14.64 -19.24 -4.72
C LYS A 16 -14.79 -18.62 -3.33
N LEU A 17 -15.36 -17.41 -3.23
CA LEU A 17 -15.50 -16.64 -1.98
C LEU A 17 -16.90 -16.75 -1.35
N GLY A 18 -17.91 -17.16 -2.10
CA GLY A 18 -19.29 -17.27 -1.60
C GLY A 18 -19.78 -15.95 -1.00
N HIS A 19 -20.23 -16.00 0.25
CA HIS A 19 -20.71 -14.81 0.98
C HIS A 19 -19.61 -13.80 1.33
N ALA A 20 -18.33 -14.16 1.21
CA ALA A 20 -17.21 -13.24 1.40
C ALA A 20 -16.85 -12.48 0.10
N ASN A 21 -17.56 -12.73 -1.01
CA ASN A 21 -17.31 -12.05 -2.26
C ASN A 21 -17.54 -10.53 -2.12
N PHE A 22 -16.70 -9.73 -2.78
CA PHE A 22 -16.71 -8.28 -2.65
C PHE A 22 -16.49 -7.58 -4.00
N THR A 23 -16.89 -6.32 -4.04
CA THR A 23 -16.63 -5.39 -5.14
C THR A 23 -16.00 -4.13 -4.58
N ILE A 24 -14.80 -3.78 -5.03
CA ILE A 24 -14.16 -2.51 -4.68
C ILE A 24 -14.60 -1.44 -5.67
N LEU A 25 -15.01 -0.28 -5.14
CA LEU A 25 -15.36 0.89 -5.93
C LEU A 25 -14.25 1.95 -5.80
N PRO A 26 -13.91 2.67 -6.88
CA PRO A 26 -14.43 2.52 -8.24
C PRO A 26 -13.99 1.20 -8.90
N LYS A 27 -14.83 0.68 -9.81
CA LYS A 27 -14.48 -0.49 -10.63
C LYS A 27 -13.44 -0.09 -11.68
N PRO A 28 -12.55 -1.01 -12.11
CA PRO A 28 -11.70 -0.78 -13.27
C PRO A 28 -12.54 -0.35 -14.48
N TYR A 29 -12.11 0.69 -15.19
CA TYR A 29 -12.74 1.15 -16.41
C TYR A 29 -11.69 1.60 -17.43
N MET A 30 -12.02 1.48 -18.71
CA MET A 30 -11.25 2.08 -19.78
C MET A 30 -11.81 3.49 -20.04
N PRO A 31 -11.00 4.56 -19.98
CA PRO A 31 -11.44 5.88 -20.38
C PRO A 31 -11.84 5.90 -21.86
N GLU A 32 -13.00 6.48 -22.18
CA GLU A 32 -13.47 6.61 -23.57
C GLU A 32 -12.65 7.66 -24.35
N VAL A 33 -12.10 8.65 -23.65
CA VAL A 33 -11.35 9.77 -24.24
C VAL A 33 -9.93 9.77 -23.69
N CYS A 34 -8.96 9.88 -24.58
CA CYS A 34 -7.54 9.93 -24.23
C CYS A 34 -7.07 11.36 -23.92
N ASP A 35 -7.79 12.05 -23.02
CA ASP A 35 -7.40 13.38 -22.54
C ASP A 35 -6.49 13.30 -21.30
N ARG A 36 -5.64 14.31 -21.12
CA ARG A 36 -4.79 14.46 -19.93
C ARG A 36 -5.61 14.48 -18.65
N ALA A 37 -6.79 15.10 -18.65
CA ALA A 37 -7.67 15.13 -17.48
C ALA A 37 -8.19 13.72 -17.15
N ALA A 38 -8.63 12.97 -18.17
CA ALA A 38 -9.12 11.60 -18.03
C ALA A 38 -8.04 10.65 -17.50
N TYR A 39 -6.79 10.81 -17.95
CA TYR A 39 -5.65 10.06 -17.40
C TYR A 39 -5.42 10.32 -15.91
N ARG A 40 -5.44 11.59 -15.49
CA ARG A 40 -5.28 11.95 -14.06
C ARG A 40 -6.41 11.41 -13.22
N GLU A 41 -7.64 11.44 -13.74
CA GLU A 41 -8.81 10.88 -13.06
C GLU A 41 -8.72 9.36 -12.95
N LEU A 42 -8.29 8.66 -14.02
CA LEU A 42 -8.07 7.22 -14.00
C LEU A 42 -7.08 6.83 -12.90
N PHE A 43 -5.96 7.55 -12.80
CA PHE A 43 -4.97 7.32 -11.75
C PHE A 43 -5.54 7.58 -10.34
N ALA A 44 -6.24 8.70 -10.14
CA ALA A 44 -6.85 9.02 -8.85
C ALA A 44 -7.91 7.98 -8.43
N ASN A 45 -8.69 7.47 -9.38
CA ASN A 45 -9.68 6.42 -9.15
C ASN A 45 -9.00 5.08 -8.81
N TRP A 46 -7.89 4.76 -9.48
CA TRP A 46 -7.09 3.58 -9.15
C TRP A 46 -6.52 3.64 -7.73
N GLU A 47 -5.93 4.78 -7.33
CA GLU A 47 -5.44 4.97 -5.95
C GLU A 47 -6.57 4.86 -4.93
N ARG A 48 -7.74 5.42 -5.22
CA ARG A 48 -8.93 5.32 -4.37
C ARG A 48 -9.41 3.88 -4.23
N ALA A 49 -9.38 3.10 -5.31
CA ALA A 49 -9.69 1.67 -5.28
C ALA A 49 -8.71 0.91 -4.37
N ARG A 50 -7.39 1.16 -4.51
CA ARG A 50 -6.35 0.56 -3.65
C ARG A 50 -6.58 0.85 -2.17
N LEU A 51 -6.87 2.11 -1.83
CA LEU A 51 -7.20 2.50 -0.45
C LEU A 51 -8.44 1.79 0.09
N ASN A 52 -9.48 1.65 -0.73
CA ASN A 52 -10.70 0.95 -0.35
C ASN A 52 -10.46 -0.55 -0.17
N PHE A 53 -9.62 -1.15 -1.03
CA PHE A 53 -9.19 -2.53 -0.87
C PHE A 53 -8.40 -2.74 0.43
N THR A 54 -7.45 -1.86 0.76
CA THR A 54 -6.71 -1.98 2.03
C THR A 54 -7.65 -1.97 3.24
N LYS A 55 -8.68 -1.12 3.23
CA LYS A 55 -9.71 -1.12 4.29
C LYS A 55 -10.50 -2.42 4.34
N HIS A 56 -10.84 -2.99 3.18
CA HIS A 56 -11.51 -4.28 3.10
C HIS A 56 -10.60 -5.41 3.62
N LEU A 57 -9.34 -5.44 3.20
CA LEU A 57 -8.36 -6.45 3.59
C LEU A 57 -8.14 -6.50 5.10
N VAL A 58 -8.07 -5.33 5.77
CA VAL A 58 -8.00 -5.27 7.24
C VAL A 58 -9.22 -5.93 7.89
N ARG A 59 -10.44 -5.61 7.43
CA ARG A 59 -11.67 -6.23 7.96
C ARG A 59 -11.69 -7.74 7.71
N THR A 60 -11.29 -8.17 6.52
CA THR A 60 -11.21 -9.59 6.17
C THR A 60 -10.20 -10.32 7.06
N GLY A 61 -9.05 -9.69 7.35
CA GLY A 61 -8.07 -10.22 8.30
C GLY A 61 -8.59 -10.31 9.74
N GLU A 62 -9.40 -9.34 10.18
CA GLU A 62 -10.05 -9.37 11.49
C GLU A 62 -11.14 -10.46 11.60
N HIS A 63 -11.94 -10.64 10.54
CA HIS A 63 -13.06 -11.59 10.55
C HIS A 63 -12.63 -13.04 10.33
N PHE A 64 -11.69 -13.27 9.42
CA PHE A 64 -11.30 -14.63 9.01
C PHE A 64 -9.90 -15.03 9.48
N GLY A 65 -9.04 -14.07 9.82
CA GLY A 65 -7.62 -14.29 10.10
C GLY A 65 -6.74 -14.16 8.86
N ALA A 66 -5.54 -13.63 9.02
CA ALA A 66 -4.58 -13.36 7.93
C ALA A 66 -4.06 -14.63 7.22
N THR A 67 -4.10 -15.78 7.89
CA THR A 67 -3.68 -17.07 7.31
C THR A 67 -4.83 -17.86 6.68
N SER A 68 -6.04 -17.32 6.69
CA SER A 68 -7.23 -18.02 6.20
C SER A 68 -7.28 -18.14 4.67
N LYS A 69 -7.98 -19.17 4.17
CA LYS A 69 -8.22 -19.35 2.73
C LYS A 69 -8.96 -18.14 2.15
N THR A 70 -9.96 -17.60 2.86
CA THR A 70 -10.73 -16.43 2.45
C THR A 70 -9.83 -15.20 2.29
N TYR A 71 -8.92 -14.96 3.23
CA TYR A 71 -7.95 -13.87 3.13
C TYR A 71 -7.06 -14.01 1.90
N ARG A 72 -6.50 -15.20 1.67
CA ARG A 72 -5.67 -15.48 0.47
C ARG A 72 -6.45 -15.32 -0.85
N LEU A 73 -7.68 -15.83 -0.92
CA LEU A 73 -8.54 -15.67 -2.10
C LEU A 73 -8.90 -14.19 -2.33
N THR A 74 -9.07 -13.42 -1.25
CA THR A 74 -9.34 -11.97 -1.32
C THR A 74 -8.16 -11.21 -1.93
N GLU A 75 -6.92 -11.55 -1.54
CA GLU A 75 -5.72 -11.00 -2.17
C GLU A 75 -5.58 -11.41 -3.64
N GLN A 76 -5.91 -12.66 -3.98
CA GLN A 76 -5.87 -13.12 -5.37
C GLN A 76 -6.89 -12.39 -6.24
N LYS A 77 -8.15 -12.23 -5.78
CA LYS A 77 -9.16 -11.43 -6.48
C LYS A 77 -8.67 -10.01 -6.70
N TRP A 78 -8.07 -9.41 -5.67
CA TRP A 78 -7.55 -8.06 -5.79
C TRP A 78 -6.39 -7.96 -6.78
N ALA A 79 -5.48 -8.93 -6.81
CA ALA A 79 -4.39 -8.94 -7.78
C ALA A 79 -4.90 -8.95 -9.23
N GLU A 80 -6.00 -9.66 -9.50
CA GLU A 80 -6.66 -9.63 -10.80
C GLU A 80 -7.22 -8.24 -11.13
N VAL A 81 -7.98 -7.64 -10.20
CA VAL A 81 -8.54 -6.29 -10.34
C VAL A 81 -7.44 -5.23 -10.52
N ASP A 82 -6.35 -5.31 -9.75
CA ASP A 82 -5.21 -4.39 -9.84
C ASP A 82 -4.46 -4.55 -11.17
N SER A 83 -4.38 -5.79 -11.69
CA SER A 83 -3.83 -6.03 -13.02
C SER A 83 -4.69 -5.43 -14.14
N GLN A 84 -6.02 -5.43 -13.99
CA GLN A 84 -6.94 -4.78 -14.93
C GLN A 84 -6.75 -3.26 -14.91
N TRP A 85 -6.67 -2.66 -13.73
CA TRP A 85 -6.32 -1.24 -13.58
C TRP A 85 -5.00 -0.89 -14.27
N LYS A 86 -3.96 -1.71 -14.06
CA LYS A 86 -2.67 -1.52 -14.70
C LYS A 86 -2.77 -1.58 -16.22
N LYS A 87 -3.49 -2.55 -16.79
CA LYS A 87 -3.71 -2.66 -18.24
C LYS A 87 -4.38 -1.41 -18.81
N PHE A 88 -5.41 -0.89 -18.14
CA PHE A 88 -6.10 0.34 -18.57
C PHE A 88 -5.21 1.57 -18.47
N HIS A 89 -4.42 1.66 -17.40
CA HIS A 89 -3.43 2.71 -17.25
C HIS A 89 -2.38 2.66 -18.37
N ASP A 90 -1.82 1.48 -18.66
CA ASP A 90 -0.81 1.30 -19.71
C ASP A 90 -1.39 1.61 -21.10
N ALA A 91 -2.66 1.23 -21.35
CA ALA A 91 -3.36 1.59 -22.58
C ALA A 91 -3.59 3.10 -22.70
N ALA A 92 -4.01 3.77 -21.61
CA ALA A 92 -4.19 5.22 -21.60
C ALA A 92 -2.86 5.96 -21.85
N VAL A 93 -1.74 5.46 -21.32
CA VAL A 93 -0.40 6.00 -21.60
C VAL A 93 -0.02 5.81 -23.06
N ALA A 94 -0.29 4.63 -23.63
CA ALA A 94 0.00 4.35 -25.03
C ALA A 94 -0.79 5.26 -25.97
N CYS A 95 -2.08 5.48 -25.71
CA CYS A 95 -2.91 6.41 -26.49
C CYS A 95 -2.41 7.86 -26.37
N ALA A 96 -2.10 8.32 -25.15
CA ALA A 96 -1.54 9.66 -24.95
C ALA A 96 -0.20 9.89 -25.67
N THR A 97 0.60 8.82 -25.86
CA THR A 97 1.86 8.86 -26.60
C THR A 97 1.64 8.82 -28.12
N GLY A 98 0.61 8.11 -28.58
CA GLY A 98 0.26 7.97 -30.01
C GLY A 98 -0.43 9.18 -30.63
N ASP A 99 -1.22 9.92 -29.84
CA ASP A 99 -1.94 11.12 -30.31
C ASP A 99 -1.04 12.36 -30.47
N GLY A 100 0.27 12.23 -30.27
CA GLY A 100 1.19 13.36 -30.43
C GLY A 100 0.81 14.54 -29.52
N LEU A 101 0.24 14.26 -28.34
CA LEU A 101 0.16 15.26 -27.28
C LEU A 101 1.58 15.51 -26.82
N ASP A 102 2.22 16.41 -27.56
CA ASP A 102 3.48 17.06 -27.32
C ASP A 102 3.52 17.60 -25.88
N HIS A 103 3.87 16.71 -24.97
CA HIS A 103 4.32 17.05 -23.63
C HIS A 103 5.83 16.90 -23.51
N ALA A 104 6.51 17.00 -24.66
CA ALA A 104 7.88 17.47 -24.77
C ALA A 104 7.97 19.02 -24.83
N ASN A 105 6.94 19.75 -24.37
CA ASN A 105 7.02 21.18 -24.08
C ASN A 105 6.49 21.50 -22.67
N GLY A 106 6.86 20.70 -21.68
CA GLY A 106 7.37 21.34 -20.45
C GLY A 106 8.79 21.81 -20.80
N PRO A 107 9.26 22.99 -20.33
CA PRO A 107 10.65 23.36 -20.54
C PRO A 107 11.49 22.19 -20.09
N THR A 108 12.24 21.60 -21.03
CA THR A 108 13.32 20.68 -20.73
C THR A 108 14.13 21.32 -19.62
N PRO A 109 14.22 20.73 -18.41
CA PRO A 109 15.30 21.06 -17.51
C PRO A 109 16.53 20.44 -18.15
N SER A 110 17.11 21.12 -19.14
CA SER A 110 18.56 21.06 -19.26
C SER A 110 19.08 21.56 -17.92
N GLU A 111 20.06 20.81 -17.42
CA GLU A 111 20.69 20.93 -16.10
C GLU A 111 20.02 20.09 -15.00
N PRO A 112 20.76 19.12 -14.41
CA PRO A 112 20.32 18.50 -13.18
C PRO A 112 20.11 19.62 -12.16
N PRO A 113 18.94 19.72 -11.49
CA PRO A 113 18.79 20.67 -10.40
C PRO A 113 19.95 20.42 -9.43
N PRO A 114 20.77 21.43 -9.12
CA PRO A 114 21.89 21.24 -8.20
C PRO A 114 21.28 20.62 -6.94
N LEU A 115 21.80 19.44 -6.58
CA LEU A 115 21.50 18.71 -5.36
C LEU A 115 21.24 19.76 -4.29
N MET A 116 20.00 19.84 -3.81
CA MET A 116 19.62 20.76 -2.75
C MET A 116 20.68 20.61 -1.67
N THR A 117 21.56 21.59 -1.60
CA THR A 117 22.60 21.62 -0.61
C THR A 117 21.82 21.89 0.65
N LEU A 118 21.65 20.87 1.48
CA LEU A 118 21.10 21.01 2.82
C LEU A 118 21.78 22.26 3.40
N PRO A 119 21.04 23.32 3.78
CA PRO A 119 21.65 24.48 4.39
C PRO A 119 22.45 23.95 5.58
N ALA A 120 23.77 24.00 5.50
CA ALA A 120 24.62 23.58 6.60
C ALA A 120 24.18 24.41 7.81
N LEU A 121 23.67 23.74 8.83
CA LEU A 121 23.10 24.35 10.04
C LEU A 121 24.18 25.02 10.93
N GLU A 122 25.35 25.30 10.39
CA GLU A 122 26.48 25.85 11.12
C GLU A 122 26.75 27.27 10.60
N ASP A 123 25.89 28.19 11.06
CA ASP A 123 26.14 29.61 10.96
C ASP A 123 27.10 30.00 12.10
N PRO A 124 28.37 30.38 11.84
CA PRO A 124 29.36 30.70 12.89
C PRO A 124 28.99 31.95 13.70
N LYS A 125 27.95 32.69 13.30
CA LYS A 125 27.39 33.83 14.04
C LYS A 125 26.19 33.49 14.93
N LYS A 126 25.64 32.29 14.84
CA LYS A 126 24.51 31.84 15.67
C LYS A 126 24.88 30.50 16.30
N PRO A 127 25.55 30.49 17.48
CA PRO A 127 25.73 29.24 18.20
C PRO A 127 24.36 28.62 18.39
N GLY A 128 24.16 27.43 17.82
CA GLY A 128 22.92 26.69 17.89
C GLY A 128 22.43 26.71 19.32
N GLN A 129 21.20 27.16 19.51
CA GLN A 129 20.56 27.33 20.82
C GLN A 129 20.14 25.98 21.40
N PHE A 130 20.91 24.93 21.15
CA PHE A 130 20.87 23.72 21.94
C PHE A 130 21.60 24.06 23.23
N PRO A 131 20.88 24.15 24.37
CA PRO A 131 21.52 24.39 25.65
C PRO A 131 22.59 23.32 25.82
N LYS A 132 23.86 23.72 25.92
CA LYS A 132 24.96 22.79 26.21
C LYS A 132 24.64 22.21 27.58
N LEU A 133 24.19 20.96 27.59
CA LEU A 133 23.89 20.21 28.80
C LEU A 133 25.21 20.07 29.58
N GLY A 134 25.45 21.02 30.49
CA GLY A 134 26.36 20.79 31.60
C GLY A 134 25.64 19.85 32.54
N ASP A 135 26.32 18.77 32.95
CA ASP A 135 25.82 17.77 33.89
C ASP A 135 25.72 18.35 35.33
N GLU A 136 25.09 19.51 35.49
CA GLU A 136 24.82 20.11 36.80
C GLU A 136 23.34 19.90 37.14
N ASP A 137 23.12 19.03 38.15
CA ASP A 137 21.89 18.74 38.89
C ASP A 137 20.61 19.46 38.39
N VAL A 138 19.95 18.90 37.37
CA VAL A 138 18.58 19.30 36.99
C VAL A 138 17.60 18.70 38.00
N VAL A 139 17.58 19.25 39.21
CA VAL A 139 16.55 18.95 40.21
C VAL A 139 15.58 20.13 40.30
N GLY A 140 14.65 20.18 39.35
CA GLY A 140 13.49 21.06 39.46
C GLY A 140 12.42 20.43 40.36
N PRO A 141 11.62 21.22 41.10
CA PRO A 141 10.49 20.67 41.86
C PRO A 141 9.52 19.97 40.91
N MET A 142 9.32 18.67 41.11
CA MET A 142 8.38 17.85 40.34
C MET A 142 6.95 18.31 40.64
N VAL A 143 6.41 19.24 39.85
CA VAL A 143 4.99 19.59 39.90
C VAL A 143 4.21 18.51 39.18
N GLN A 144 3.63 17.58 39.95
CA GLN A 144 2.64 16.65 39.43
C GLN A 144 1.38 17.44 39.06
N ALA A 145 1.22 17.74 37.78
CA ALA A 145 -0.07 18.20 37.27
C ALA A 145 -1.09 17.09 37.54
N ALA A 146 -2.10 17.39 38.37
CA ALA A 146 -3.19 16.47 38.64
C ALA A 146 -3.79 15.98 37.32
N ALA A 147 -3.89 14.65 37.16
CA ALA A 147 -4.43 14.04 35.97
C ALA A 147 -5.87 14.53 35.75
N ARG A 148 -6.07 15.42 34.78
CA ARG A 148 -7.41 15.68 34.25
C ARG A 148 -7.88 14.36 33.66
N ASN A 149 -8.87 13.75 34.30
CA ASN A 149 -9.59 12.58 33.81
C ASN A 149 -10.25 12.94 32.47
N LEU A 150 -9.48 12.86 31.39
CA LEU A 150 -10.02 12.76 30.04
C LEU A 150 -10.59 11.33 29.92
N PRO A 151 -11.82 11.17 29.43
CA PRO A 151 -12.34 9.85 29.14
C PRO A 151 -11.39 9.17 28.15
N ARG A 152 -10.79 8.06 28.59
CA ARG A 152 -10.02 7.15 27.74
C ARG A 152 -10.94 6.63 26.63
N SER A 153 -10.84 7.17 25.42
CA SER A 153 -11.35 6.47 24.25
C SER A 153 -10.46 5.25 24.03
N SER A 154 -10.88 4.12 24.60
CA SER A 154 -10.22 2.84 24.40
C SER A 154 -10.39 2.41 22.94
N LYS A 155 -9.39 1.65 22.47
CA LYS A 155 -9.28 0.97 21.17
C LYS A 155 -8.69 1.82 20.05
N LYS A 156 -7.37 1.74 19.89
CA LYS A 156 -6.65 1.39 18.64
C LYS A 156 -5.17 1.74 18.77
N ALA A 157 -4.37 0.79 19.25
CA ALA A 157 -2.92 0.82 19.12
C ALA A 157 -2.39 -0.62 19.09
N SER A 158 -2.66 -1.33 18.00
CA SER A 158 -2.02 -2.63 17.71
C SER A 158 -1.51 -2.70 16.26
N TRP A 159 -1.28 -1.56 15.61
CA TRP A 159 -0.80 -1.52 14.22
C TRP A 159 0.70 -1.78 14.10
N ALA A 160 1.50 -1.38 15.09
CA ALA A 160 2.97 -1.52 15.05
C ALA A 160 3.45 -2.99 15.16
N LYS A 161 2.62 -3.92 15.66
CA LYS A 161 2.99 -5.34 15.79
C LYS A 161 2.80 -6.13 14.50
N PHE A 162 1.98 -5.65 13.55
CA PHE A 162 1.72 -6.35 12.29
C PHE A 162 2.85 -6.20 11.26
N LEU A 163 3.51 -5.03 11.21
CA LEU A 163 4.60 -4.79 10.26
C LEU A 163 5.95 -5.41 10.69
N SER A 164 6.07 -5.81 11.95
CA SER A 164 7.29 -6.46 12.48
C SER A 164 7.43 -7.91 12.02
N ASP A 165 6.30 -8.59 11.74
CA ASP A 165 6.26 -10.04 11.51
C ASP A 165 6.49 -10.44 10.04
N ILE A 166 6.48 -9.46 9.12
CA ILE A 166 6.71 -9.69 7.68
C ILE A 166 8.21 -9.81 7.33
N LYS A 167 9.12 -9.53 8.28
CA LYS A 167 10.58 -9.64 8.06
C LYS A 167 11.22 -10.72 8.93
N SER A 168 10.77 -11.95 8.77
CA SER A 168 11.58 -13.13 9.11
C SER A 168 11.32 -14.27 8.12
N PRO A 169 12.14 -14.41 7.07
CA PRO A 169 12.17 -15.63 6.27
C PRO A 169 12.94 -16.70 7.06
N GLY A 170 12.23 -17.45 7.90
CA GLY A 170 12.72 -18.67 8.53
C GLY A 170 12.61 -19.85 7.56
N THR A 171 13.72 -20.20 6.93
CA THR A 171 13.91 -21.41 6.13
C THR A 171 13.63 -22.67 6.94
N PHE A 172 12.49 -23.32 6.68
CA PHE A 172 12.25 -24.75 6.91
C PHE A 172 11.67 -25.23 5.58
N PHE A 173 12.32 -26.07 4.77
CA PHE A 173 12.58 -27.49 4.99
C PHE A 173 13.82 -27.95 4.21
N ALA A 174 14.75 -28.63 4.88
CA ALA A 174 15.68 -29.56 4.23
C ALA A 174 16.01 -30.70 5.19
N ARG A 175 15.19 -31.76 5.14
CA ARG A 175 15.53 -33.07 5.72
C ARG A 175 15.70 -34.06 4.56
N PRO A 176 16.93 -34.35 4.11
CA PRO A 176 17.16 -35.49 3.24
C PRO A 176 17.17 -36.78 4.08
N ASN A 177 16.37 -37.74 3.62
CA ASN A 177 16.30 -39.11 4.11
C ASN A 177 17.61 -39.84 3.76
N GLN A 178 18.30 -40.45 4.74
CA GLN A 178 19.46 -41.32 4.48
C GLN A 178 18.98 -42.72 4.07
N PRO A 179 19.55 -43.34 3.02
CA PRO A 179 19.62 -44.78 2.90
C PRO A 179 20.94 -45.30 3.49
N ILE A 180 20.85 -46.16 4.51
CA ILE A 180 21.98 -46.93 5.06
C ILE A 180 22.33 -48.03 4.06
N GLY A 181 23.61 -48.10 3.67
CA GLY A 181 24.14 -49.09 2.74
C GLY A 181 24.51 -50.42 3.38
N VAL A 182 24.40 -51.47 2.54
CA VAL A 182 25.27 -52.64 2.33
C VAL A 182 26.00 -53.29 3.52
N GLY A 183 25.81 -54.60 3.68
CA GLY A 183 26.72 -55.49 4.40
C GLY A 183 26.63 -56.93 3.89
N SER A 184 27.69 -57.40 3.24
CA SER A 184 27.91 -58.76 2.73
C SER A 184 28.01 -59.83 3.83
N ARG A 185 27.58 -61.06 3.52
CA ARG A 185 28.36 -62.30 3.72
C ARG A 185 27.77 -63.42 2.88
#